data_AF-A0A8B8CAK5-F1
#
_entry.id   AF-A0A8B8CAK5-F1
#
_cell.length_a   1.000
_cell.length_b   1.000
_cell.length_c   1.000
_cell.angle_alpha   90.00
_cell.angle_beta   90.00
_cell.angle_gamma   90.00
#
_symmetry.space_group_name_H-M   'P 1'
#
loop_
_entity.id
_entity.type
_entity.pdbx_description
1 polymer ?
#
loop_
_entity_poly.entity_id
_entity_poly.type
_entity_poly.pdbx_seq_one_letter_code
_entity_poly.pdbx_strand_id
1 'polypeptide(L)'
;MSNSKTENQLPTKSEDYVLPPSVRQKTLTEKGYSLYESKVQKFTTTFDRIWKDIEAAIFDYNSKESELEPKVLQHYQEDIGCLRQELIESSDILIDFLIRTNTAESSEERVKHLDMFSRRKDIVDRFVAAISERILEAADNISCRMASEHKSRNSKRSVSSQSQSTSNVLLEKQLNVERQKTRLEFLKHELTLEKRKSQLELDLRLLKQEKEQLLRKLKWKLQENTWHLRNFTH
;
A
#
# COMPACT_ATOMS: atom_id res chain seq x y z
N MET A 1 43.12 -23.49 2.75
CA MET A 1 42.76 -22.44 1.77
C MET A 1 41.31 -22.70 1.39
N SER A 2 40.39 -21.93 1.96
CA SER A 2 39.65 -20.84 1.27
C SER A 2 38.49 -21.39 0.43
N ASN A 3 37.26 -20.91 0.43
CA ASN A 3 36.50 -19.95 1.22
C ASN A 3 35.03 -20.13 0.76
N SER A 4 34.10 -19.94 1.68
CA SER A 4 32.74 -19.41 1.57
C SER A 4 32.08 -19.22 0.19
N LYS A 5 30.82 -19.67 0.07
CA LYS A 5 29.75 -18.85 -0.54
C LYS A 5 28.42 -19.12 0.14
N THR A 6 28.16 -18.28 1.14
CA THR A 6 26.86 -18.01 1.74
C THR A 6 26.00 -17.32 0.69
N GLU A 7 24.91 -17.95 0.26
CA GLU A 7 23.94 -17.33 -0.63
C GLU A 7 22.73 -16.86 0.18
N ASN A 8 22.40 -15.59 -0.04
CA ASN A 8 21.49 -14.76 0.76
C ASN A 8 20.08 -15.33 0.84
N GLN A 9 19.63 -15.65 2.06
CA GLN A 9 18.20 -15.70 2.37
C GLN A 9 17.74 -14.30 2.79
N LEU A 10 16.88 -13.69 1.96
CA LEU A 10 16.06 -12.55 2.34
C LEU A 10 15.15 -12.95 3.52
N PRO A 11 15.04 -12.15 4.58
CA PRO A 11 14.02 -12.37 5.59
C PRO A 11 12.67 -11.87 5.07
N THR A 12 11.80 -12.79 4.66
CA THR A 12 10.37 -12.54 4.45
C THR A 12 9.70 -12.20 5.77
N LYS A 13 9.52 -10.90 6.05
CA LYS A 13 8.70 -10.39 7.15
C LYS A 13 7.23 -10.61 6.84
N SER A 14 6.64 -11.67 7.38
CA SER A 14 5.19 -11.76 7.67
C SER A 14 4.94 -12.98 8.55
N GLU A 15 5.62 -13.03 9.70
CA GLU A 15 5.19 -13.91 10.78
C GLU A 15 4.21 -13.12 11.65
N ASP A 16 2.97 -13.60 11.68
CA ASP A 16 2.02 -13.31 12.74
C ASP A 16 2.75 -13.46 14.08
N TYR A 17 2.95 -12.35 14.80
CA TYR A 17 3.56 -12.33 16.13
C TYR A 17 2.63 -13.05 17.12
N VAL A 18 2.66 -14.38 17.10
CA VAL A 18 2.15 -15.21 18.20
C VAL A 18 3.11 -14.99 19.35
N LEU A 19 2.65 -14.27 20.38
CA LEU A 19 3.42 -13.99 21.59
C LEU A 19 3.97 -15.31 22.17
N PRO A 20 5.29 -15.45 22.35
CA PRO A 20 5.89 -16.62 23.00
C PRO A 20 5.42 -16.73 24.46
N PRO A 21 5.55 -17.92 25.10
CA PRO A 21 5.03 -18.17 26.44
C PRO A 21 5.62 -17.16 27.44
N SER A 22 4.73 -16.46 28.15
CA SER A 22 4.97 -15.58 29.32
C SER A 22 6.41 -15.10 29.47
N VAL A 23 6.82 -14.16 28.61
CA VAL A 23 8.07 -13.43 28.81
C VAL A 23 7.91 -12.61 30.09
N ARG A 24 8.72 -12.92 31.12
CA ARG A 24 8.72 -12.18 32.39
C ARG A 24 8.88 -10.68 32.12
N GLN A 25 7.89 -9.89 32.53
CA GLN A 25 7.96 -8.43 32.42
C GLN A 25 9.04 -7.87 33.35
N LYS A 26 9.74 -6.86 32.87
CA LYS A 26 10.71 -6.09 33.66
C LYS A 26 9.98 -5.06 34.50
N THR A 27 10.57 -4.69 35.63
CA THR A 27 10.12 -3.58 36.48
C THR A 27 11.12 -2.45 36.38
N LEU A 28 10.64 -1.21 36.21
CA LEU A 28 11.51 -0.04 36.15
C LEU A 28 12.03 0.31 37.55
N THR A 29 13.30 0.68 37.63
CA THR A 29 13.84 1.40 38.80
C THR A 29 13.49 2.87 38.68
N GLU A 30 13.58 3.66 39.75
CA GLU A 30 13.28 5.10 39.72
C GLU A 30 14.08 5.84 38.62
N LYS A 31 15.39 5.60 38.54
CA LYS A 31 16.24 6.13 37.45
C LYS A 31 15.85 5.59 36.07
N GLY A 32 15.43 4.32 36.01
CA GLY A 32 14.95 3.69 34.77
C GLY A 32 13.64 4.32 34.28
N TYR A 33 12.76 4.70 35.20
CA TYR A 33 11.49 5.36 34.93
C TYR A 33 11.72 6.74 34.30
N SER A 34 12.60 7.57 34.88
CA SER A 34 12.92 8.88 34.30
C SER A 34 13.53 8.78 32.90
N LEU A 35 14.41 7.80 32.66
CA LEU A 35 15.00 7.57 31.34
C LEU A 35 13.96 7.09 30.32
N TYR A 36 13.05 6.22 30.76
CA TYR A 36 11.94 5.73 29.96
C TYR A 36 11.02 6.89 29.53
N GLU A 37 10.53 7.69 30.49
CA GLU A 37 9.65 8.83 30.19
C GLU A 37 10.31 9.82 29.23
N SER A 38 11.58 10.16 29.47
CA SER A 38 12.33 11.07 28.58
C SER A 38 12.40 10.55 27.14
N LYS A 39 12.61 9.25 26.95
CA LYS A 39 12.64 8.63 25.61
C LYS A 39 11.26 8.59 24.97
N VAL A 40 10.23 8.18 25.70
CA VAL A 40 8.84 8.19 25.21
C VAL A 40 8.44 9.60 24.80
N GLN A 41 8.74 10.60 25.62
CA GLN A 41 8.47 12.00 25.32
C GLN A 41 9.18 12.46 24.03
N LYS A 42 10.44 12.07 23.83
CA LYS A 42 11.18 12.41 22.60
C LYS A 42 10.52 11.80 21.35
N PHE A 43 10.09 10.55 21.41
CA PHE A 43 9.45 9.89 20.27
C PHE A 43 8.06 10.44 19.99
N THR A 44 7.25 10.62 21.04
CA THR A 44 5.88 11.18 20.93
C THR A 44 5.89 12.61 20.40
N THR A 45 6.81 13.47 20.87
CA THR A 45 6.95 14.84 20.34
C THR A 45 7.34 14.86 18.86
N THR A 46 8.20 13.94 18.42
CA THR A 46 8.56 13.81 16.99
C THR A 46 7.36 13.35 16.16
N PHE A 47 6.63 12.36 16.65
CA PHE A 47 5.41 11.84 16.03
C PHE A 47 4.32 12.91 15.92
N ASP A 48 4.09 13.68 16.98
CA ASP A 48 3.11 14.77 17.00
C ASP A 48 3.49 15.94 16.11
N ARG A 49 4.79 16.22 15.94
CA ARG A 49 5.26 17.22 14.98
C ARG A 49 4.90 16.80 13.55
N ILE A 50 5.23 15.57 13.17
CA ILE A 50 4.91 15.04 11.82
C ILE A 50 3.40 15.09 11.59
N TRP A 51 2.61 14.71 12.60
CA TRP A 51 1.15 14.81 12.50
C TRP A 51 0.65 16.24 12.26
N LYS A 52 1.22 17.25 12.95
CA LYS A 52 0.87 18.66 12.72
C LYS A 52 1.25 19.12 11.31
N ASP A 53 2.38 18.67 10.80
CA ASP A 53 2.82 18.99 9.43
C ASP A 53 1.83 18.40 8.40
N ILE A 54 1.33 17.18 8.65
CA ILE A 54 0.26 16.55 7.86
C ILE A 54 -1.04 17.36 7.97
N GLU A 55 -1.49 17.72 9.17
CA GLU A 55 -2.70 18.52 9.36
C GLU A 55 -2.62 19.86 8.62
N ALA A 56 -1.47 20.53 8.68
CA ALA A 56 -1.23 21.78 7.97
C ALA A 56 -1.29 21.59 6.45
N ALA A 57 -0.69 20.53 5.92
CA ALA A 57 -0.72 20.22 4.50
C ALA A 57 -2.14 19.87 4.00
N ILE A 58 -2.90 19.09 4.77
CA ILE A 58 -4.31 18.78 4.48
C ILE A 58 -5.17 20.05 4.50
N PHE A 59 -4.95 20.92 5.49
CA PHE A 59 -5.67 22.19 5.59
C PHE A 59 -5.37 23.11 4.41
N ASP A 60 -4.09 23.25 4.05
CA ASP A 60 -3.66 24.07 2.91
C ASP A 60 -4.29 23.57 1.60
N TYR A 61 -4.32 22.25 1.39
CA TYR A 61 -5.01 21.64 0.26
C TYR A 61 -6.50 21.99 0.23
N ASN A 62 -7.22 21.75 1.34
CA ASN A 62 -8.66 22.00 1.41
C ASN A 62 -9.01 23.48 1.18
N SER A 63 -8.11 24.40 1.55
CA SER A 63 -8.31 25.84 1.31
C SER A 63 -8.21 26.24 -0.17
N LYS A 64 -7.52 25.44 -1.00
CA LYS A 64 -7.23 25.72 -2.42
C LYS A 64 -7.86 24.71 -3.38
N GLU A 65 -8.64 23.76 -2.86
CA GLU A 65 -9.10 22.55 -3.56
C GLU A 65 -9.78 22.83 -4.92
N SER A 66 -10.51 23.95 -5.04
CA SER A 66 -11.27 24.31 -6.25
C SER A 66 -10.43 24.89 -7.39
N GLU A 67 -9.19 25.32 -7.11
CA GLU A 67 -8.34 26.08 -8.04
C GLU A 67 -7.08 25.30 -8.48
N LEU A 68 -6.91 24.08 -7.98
CA LEU A 68 -5.69 23.30 -8.17
C LEU A 68 -5.65 22.63 -9.55
N GLU A 69 -4.64 23.00 -10.33
CA GLU A 69 -4.28 22.31 -11.56
C GLU A 69 -3.83 20.86 -11.28
N PRO A 70 -4.07 19.90 -12.20
CA PRO A 70 -3.77 18.48 -11.97
C PRO A 70 -2.32 18.17 -11.61
N LYS A 71 -1.36 18.95 -12.13
CA LYS A 71 0.06 18.82 -11.78
C LYS A 71 0.33 19.18 -10.32
N VAL A 72 -0.37 20.19 -9.80
CA VAL A 72 -0.22 20.61 -8.41
C VAL A 72 -0.83 19.56 -7.48
N LEU A 73 -1.95 18.94 -7.87
CA LEU A 73 -2.54 17.80 -7.14
C LEU A 73 -1.56 16.63 -6.99
N GLN A 74 -0.79 16.31 -8.05
CA GLN A 74 0.25 15.27 -7.99
C GLN A 74 1.35 15.62 -6.98
N HIS A 75 1.82 16.87 -6.95
CA HIS A 75 2.80 17.30 -5.95
C HIS A 75 2.26 17.19 -4.52
N TYR A 76 1.00 17.61 -4.27
CA TYR A 76 0.38 17.42 -2.95
C TYR A 76 0.29 15.93 -2.56
N GLN A 77 -0.01 15.06 -3.52
CA GLN A 77 -0.04 13.62 -3.28
C GLN A 77 1.34 13.08 -2.89
N GLU A 78 2.39 13.51 -3.57
CA GLU A 78 3.79 13.13 -3.28
C GLU A 78 4.24 13.64 -1.90
N ASP A 79 3.96 14.91 -1.59
CA ASP A 79 4.34 15.55 -0.33
C ASP A 79 3.66 14.87 0.87
N ILE A 80 2.34 14.64 0.78
CA ILE A 80 1.59 13.91 1.81
C ILE A 80 2.05 12.45 1.87
N GLY A 81 2.40 11.85 0.74
CA GLY A 81 2.97 10.51 0.69
C GLY A 81 4.28 10.39 1.48
N CYS A 82 5.16 11.40 1.35
CA CYS A 82 6.40 11.49 2.13
C CYS A 82 6.10 11.63 3.63
N LEU A 83 5.24 12.58 4.02
CA LEU A 83 4.87 12.79 5.43
C LEU A 83 4.19 11.57 6.05
N ARG A 84 3.35 10.88 5.28
CA ARG A 84 2.72 9.62 5.68
C ARG A 84 3.76 8.55 5.99
N GLN A 85 4.78 8.42 5.13
CA GLN A 85 5.86 7.47 5.33
C GLN A 85 6.67 7.81 6.59
N GLU A 86 7.01 9.08 6.79
CA GLU A 86 7.68 9.56 8.01
C GLU A 86 6.85 9.28 9.28
N LEU A 87 5.53 9.44 9.21
CA LEU A 87 4.62 9.13 10.33
C LEU A 87 4.66 7.64 10.70
N ILE A 88 4.69 6.75 9.70
CA ILE A 88 4.79 5.30 9.90
C ILE A 88 6.14 4.95 10.53
N GLU A 89 7.23 5.47 9.98
CA GLU A 89 8.58 5.19 10.48
C GLU A 89 8.78 5.70 11.91
N SER A 90 8.28 6.90 12.22
CA SER A 90 8.32 7.44 13.58
C SER A 90 7.50 6.60 14.56
N SER A 91 6.38 6.03 14.10
CA SER A 91 5.55 5.12 14.91
C SER A 91 6.26 3.80 15.18
N ASP A 92 6.87 3.20 14.15
CA ASP A 92 7.61 1.94 14.26
C ASP A 92 8.77 2.06 15.24
N ILE A 93 9.52 3.17 15.22
CA ILE A 93 10.61 3.43 16.17
C ILE A 93 10.11 3.41 17.62
N LEU A 94 8.98 4.07 17.90
CA LEU A 94 8.40 4.09 19.24
C LEU A 94 7.90 2.70 19.65
N ILE A 95 7.18 2.00 18.77
CA ILE A 95 6.68 0.65 19.03
C ILE A 95 7.84 -0.31 19.33
N ASP A 96 8.91 -0.27 18.55
CA ASP A 96 10.11 -1.08 18.76
C ASP A 96 10.74 -0.80 20.12
N PHE A 97 10.83 0.47 20.51
CA PHE A 97 11.34 0.85 21.83
C PHE A 97 10.46 0.30 22.96
N LEU A 98 9.14 0.41 22.85
CA LEU A 98 8.20 -0.07 23.86
C LEU A 98 8.24 -1.61 23.99
N ILE A 99 8.29 -2.33 22.86
CA ILE A 99 8.41 -3.80 22.84
C ILE A 99 9.70 -4.25 23.52
N ARG A 100 10.84 -3.59 23.23
CA ARG A 100 12.14 -3.95 23.83
C ARG A 100 12.23 -3.61 25.32
N THR A 101 11.51 -2.58 25.74
CA THR A 101 11.45 -2.15 27.14
C THR A 101 10.74 -3.22 27.99
N ASN A 102 9.64 -3.78 27.51
CA ASN A 102 8.94 -4.94 28.09
C ASN A 102 8.62 -4.78 29.59
N THR A 103 7.97 -3.67 29.92
CA THR A 103 7.40 -3.37 31.24
C THR A 103 5.89 -3.15 31.12
N ALA A 104 5.17 -3.09 32.25
CA ALA A 104 3.74 -2.82 32.25
C ALA A 104 3.43 -1.43 31.64
N GLU A 105 4.21 -0.42 32.02
CA GLU A 105 4.11 0.96 31.52
C GLU A 105 4.32 1.03 30.01
N SER A 106 5.33 0.32 29.49
CA SER A 106 5.58 0.27 28.05
C SER A 106 4.47 -0.45 27.27
N SER A 107 3.79 -1.40 27.90
CA SER A 107 2.67 -2.12 27.29
C SER A 107 1.44 -1.24 27.21
N GLU A 108 1.13 -0.48 28.27
CA GLU A 108 0.04 0.47 28.31
C GLU A 108 0.25 1.61 27.29
N GLU A 109 1.45 2.18 27.26
CA GLU A 109 1.80 3.25 26.32
C GLU A 109 1.71 2.78 24.88
N ARG A 110 2.11 1.53 24.61
CA ARG A 110 2.00 0.93 23.26
C ARG A 110 0.55 0.84 22.81
N VAL A 111 -0.37 0.45 23.70
CA VAL A 111 -1.80 0.38 23.37
C VAL A 111 -2.35 1.77 23.04
N LYS A 112 -2.03 2.78 23.87
CA LYS A 112 -2.44 4.18 23.63
C LYS A 112 -1.92 4.70 22.30
N HIS A 113 -0.63 4.48 22.03
CA HIS A 113 0.01 4.92 20.80
C HIS A 113 -0.56 4.23 19.56
N LEU A 114 -0.80 2.91 19.61
CA LEU A 114 -1.38 2.16 18.48
C LEU A 114 -2.79 2.64 18.12
N ASP A 115 -3.63 2.92 19.12
CA ASP A 115 -4.98 3.43 18.91
C ASP A 115 -4.98 4.84 18.29
N MET A 116 -4.08 5.72 18.76
CA MET A 116 -3.89 7.04 18.16
C MET A 116 -3.32 6.95 16.73
N PHE A 117 -2.29 6.14 16.53
CA PHE A 117 -1.64 5.94 15.24
C PHE A 117 -2.60 5.39 14.20
N SER A 118 -3.42 4.40 14.55
CA SER A 118 -4.40 3.82 13.65
C SER A 118 -5.40 4.88 13.15
N ARG A 119 -5.96 5.68 14.07
CA ARG A 119 -6.87 6.78 13.72
C ARG A 119 -6.24 7.82 12.81
N ARG A 120 -5.01 8.25 13.13
CA ARG A 120 -4.26 9.23 12.32
C ARG A 120 -3.94 8.67 10.94
N LYS A 121 -3.45 7.44 10.87
CA LYS A 121 -3.16 6.74 9.61
C LYS A 121 -4.39 6.63 8.73
N ASP A 122 -5.55 6.27 9.29
CA ASP A 122 -6.81 6.17 8.53
C ASP A 122 -7.29 7.52 7.97
N ILE A 123 -6.99 8.64 8.64
CA ILE A 123 -7.26 9.99 8.11
C ILE A 123 -6.39 10.25 6.87
N VAL A 124 -5.09 9.98 6.98
CA VAL A 124 -4.15 10.21 5.87
C VAL A 124 -4.45 9.28 4.70
N ASP A 125 -4.72 7.99 4.95
CA ASP A 125 -5.04 7.01 3.92
C ASP A 125 -6.29 7.44 3.12
N ARG A 126 -7.33 7.93 3.80
CA ARG A 126 -8.54 8.46 3.15
C ARG A 126 -8.26 9.72 2.33
N PHE A 127 -7.44 10.62 2.86
CA PHE A 127 -7.09 11.86 2.17
C PHE A 127 -6.29 11.60 0.88
N VAL A 128 -5.28 10.72 0.94
CA VAL A 128 -4.50 10.30 -0.23
C VAL A 128 -5.40 9.63 -1.29
N ALA A 129 -6.36 8.81 -0.86
CA ALA A 129 -7.33 8.21 -1.77
C ALA A 129 -8.20 9.26 -2.47
N ALA A 130 -8.69 10.26 -1.73
CA ALA A 130 -9.48 11.36 -2.30
C ALA A 130 -8.70 12.19 -3.32
N ILE A 131 -7.42 12.51 -3.04
CA ILE A 131 -6.56 13.19 -4.03
C ILE A 131 -6.37 12.32 -5.28
N SER A 132 -6.15 11.01 -5.10
CA SER A 132 -5.97 10.09 -6.23
C SER A 132 -7.21 10.04 -7.12
N GLU A 133 -8.39 9.99 -6.53
CA GLU A 133 -9.67 10.02 -7.26
C GLU A 133 -9.83 11.32 -8.04
N ARG A 134 -9.57 12.48 -7.42
CA ARG A 134 -9.59 13.79 -8.09
C ARG A 134 -8.63 13.87 -9.29
N ILE A 135 -7.43 13.29 -9.16
CA ILE A 135 -6.46 13.26 -10.26
C ILE A 135 -6.99 12.44 -11.44
N LEU A 136 -7.63 11.29 -11.16
CA LEU A 136 -8.24 10.46 -12.19
C LEU A 136 -9.43 11.16 -12.87
N GLU A 137 -10.31 11.80 -12.10
CA GLU A 137 -11.42 12.59 -12.63
C GLU A 137 -10.92 13.73 -13.53
N ALA A 138 -9.86 14.42 -13.13
CA ALA A 138 -9.24 15.46 -13.95
C ALA A 138 -8.70 14.90 -15.28
N ALA A 139 -8.05 13.74 -15.26
CA ALA A 139 -7.55 13.07 -16.45
C ALA A 139 -8.68 12.64 -17.40
N ASP A 140 -9.77 12.09 -16.85
CA ASP A 140 -10.95 11.67 -17.62
C ASP A 140 -11.65 12.87 -18.27
N ASN A 141 -11.76 13.98 -17.55
CA ASN A 141 -12.32 15.23 -18.10
C ASN A 141 -11.49 15.77 -19.27
N ILE A 142 -10.15 15.75 -19.16
CA ILE A 142 -9.25 16.13 -20.28
C ILE A 142 -9.45 15.18 -21.46
N SER A 143 -9.51 13.88 -21.23
CA SER A 143 -9.72 12.85 -22.27
C SER A 143 -11.05 13.07 -23.02
N CYS A 144 -12.14 13.30 -22.29
CA CYS A 144 -13.46 13.58 -22.86
C CYS A 144 -13.47 14.86 -23.71
N ARG A 145 -12.82 15.94 -23.24
CA ARG A 145 -12.68 17.20 -23.99
C ARG A 145 -11.92 16.97 -25.30
N MET A 146 -10.77 16.29 -25.26
CA MET A 146 -10.00 15.95 -26.46
C MET A 146 -10.82 15.12 -27.46
N ALA A 147 -11.56 14.12 -26.99
CA ALA A 147 -12.42 13.30 -27.85
C ALA A 147 -13.55 14.11 -28.51
N SER A 148 -14.12 15.09 -27.80
CA SER A 148 -15.17 15.97 -28.31
C SER A 148 -14.67 17.01 -29.34
N GLU A 149 -13.48 17.57 -29.13
CA GLU A 149 -12.84 18.52 -30.06
C GLU A 149 -12.43 17.84 -31.39
N HIS A 150 -12.00 16.58 -31.33
CA HIS A 150 -11.73 15.80 -32.54
C HIS A 150 -13.01 15.49 -33.35
N LYS A 151 -14.17 15.32 -32.69
CA LYS A 151 -15.45 15.15 -33.40
C LYS A 151 -15.95 16.45 -34.04
N SER A 152 -15.74 17.61 -33.41
CA SER A 152 -16.20 18.90 -33.97
C SER A 152 -15.36 19.38 -35.16
N ARG A 153 -14.04 19.06 -35.18
CA ARG A 153 -13.16 19.38 -36.32
C ARG A 153 -13.44 18.55 -37.57
N ASN A 154 -13.97 17.33 -37.45
CA ASN A 154 -14.33 16.50 -38.60
C ASN A 154 -15.69 16.85 -39.23
N SER A 155 -16.54 17.64 -38.56
CA SER A 155 -17.90 17.97 -39.05
C SER A 155 -17.97 19.22 -39.94
N LYS A 156 -16.87 19.95 -40.19
CA LYS A 156 -16.86 21.20 -40.97
C LYS A 156 -15.91 21.23 -42.17
N ARG A 157 -15.37 20.09 -42.62
CA ARG A 157 -14.48 20.06 -43.79
C ARG A 157 -15.17 19.43 -45.00
N SER A 158 -16.06 20.20 -45.61
CA SER A 158 -16.50 19.99 -46.99
C SER A 158 -16.12 21.20 -47.82
N VAL A 159 -15.67 20.92 -49.05
CA VAL A 159 -15.37 21.79 -50.20
C VAL A 159 -13.88 22.06 -50.50
N SER A 160 -13.47 21.46 -51.63
CA SER A 160 -12.33 21.75 -52.52
C SER A 160 -10.93 21.20 -52.17
N SER A 161 -10.52 20.15 -52.91
CA SER A 161 -9.16 20.01 -53.51
C SER A 161 -9.03 18.64 -54.19
N GLN A 162 -9.54 18.58 -55.42
CA GLN A 162 -9.44 17.42 -56.32
C GLN A 162 -8.04 17.37 -56.95
N SER A 163 -7.01 17.15 -56.11
CA SER A 163 -5.63 16.85 -56.55
C SER A 163 -4.66 16.46 -55.41
N GLN A 164 -5.07 16.45 -54.13
CA GLN A 164 -4.26 15.93 -52.99
C GLN A 164 -4.78 14.60 -52.40
N SER A 165 -5.75 13.96 -53.06
CA SER A 165 -6.59 12.89 -52.48
C SER A 165 -5.86 11.57 -52.21
N THR A 166 -4.80 11.23 -52.93
CA THR A 166 -4.10 9.93 -52.73
C THR A 166 -3.16 9.92 -51.52
N SER A 167 -2.49 11.05 -51.22
CA SER A 167 -1.55 11.16 -50.08
C SER A 167 -2.26 11.16 -48.73
N ASN A 168 -3.35 11.92 -48.59
CA ASN A 168 -4.14 11.95 -47.35
C ASN A 168 -4.84 10.62 -47.06
N VAL A 169 -5.30 9.90 -48.10
CA VAL A 169 -5.91 8.57 -47.94
C VAL A 169 -4.88 7.54 -47.47
N LEU A 170 -3.63 7.61 -47.93
CA LEU A 170 -2.56 6.73 -47.44
C LEU A 170 -2.19 7.06 -45.99
N LEU A 171 -2.10 8.34 -45.64
CA LEU A 171 -1.82 8.78 -44.27
C LEU A 171 -2.94 8.36 -43.30
N GLU A 172 -4.21 8.50 -43.70
CA GLU A 172 -5.36 8.04 -42.92
C GLU A 172 -5.36 6.52 -42.74
N LYS A 173 -5.05 5.77 -43.80
CA LYS A 173 -4.89 4.31 -43.71
C LYS A 173 -3.78 3.93 -42.74
N GLN A 174 -2.64 4.61 -42.78
CA GLN A 174 -1.51 4.35 -41.89
C GLN A 174 -1.86 4.67 -40.43
N LEU A 175 -2.53 5.79 -40.17
CA LEU A 175 -3.02 6.14 -38.84
C LEU A 175 -4.07 5.14 -38.32
N ASN A 176 -4.91 4.60 -39.19
CA ASN A 176 -5.92 3.62 -38.80
C ASN A 176 -5.26 2.25 -38.49
N VAL A 177 -4.24 1.86 -39.25
CA VAL A 177 -3.44 0.65 -38.97
C VAL A 177 -2.70 0.77 -37.64
N GLU A 178 -2.09 1.92 -37.36
CA GLU A 178 -1.41 2.15 -36.06
C GLU A 178 -2.41 2.14 -34.88
N ARG A 179 -3.62 2.71 -35.05
CA ARG A 179 -4.69 2.59 -34.05
C ARG A 179 -5.18 1.15 -33.85
N GLN A 180 -5.28 0.38 -34.92
CA GLN A 180 -5.64 -1.03 -34.82
C GLN A 180 -4.55 -1.86 -34.15
N LYS A 181 -3.27 -1.56 -34.44
CA LYS A 181 -2.12 -2.22 -33.84
C LYS A 181 -2.05 -1.96 -32.34
N THR A 182 -2.14 -0.70 -31.92
CA THR A 182 -2.17 -0.32 -30.50
C THR A 182 -3.36 -0.95 -29.76
N ARG A 183 -4.55 -0.96 -30.36
CA ARG A 183 -5.71 -1.67 -29.78
C ARG A 183 -5.45 -3.18 -29.64
N LEU A 184 -4.82 -3.80 -30.63
CA LEU A 184 -4.52 -5.22 -30.62
C LEU A 184 -3.44 -5.57 -29.58
N GLU A 185 -2.43 -4.71 -29.40
CA GLU A 185 -1.43 -4.85 -28.34
C GLU A 185 -2.07 -4.71 -26.95
N PHE A 186 -2.99 -3.76 -26.76
CA PHE A 186 -3.76 -3.64 -25.53
C PHE A 186 -4.57 -4.90 -25.22
N LEU A 187 -5.32 -5.42 -26.20
CA LEU A 187 -6.11 -6.65 -26.04
C LEU A 187 -5.22 -7.87 -25.75
N LYS A 188 -4.03 -7.95 -26.35
CA LYS A 188 -3.06 -9.01 -26.04
C LYS A 188 -2.56 -8.91 -24.60
N HIS A 189 -2.26 -7.70 -24.14
CA HIS A 189 -1.83 -7.47 -22.76
C HIS A 189 -2.93 -7.84 -21.77
N GLU A 190 -4.16 -7.39 -22.02
CA GLU A 190 -5.34 -7.71 -21.22
C GLU A 190 -5.60 -9.23 -21.13
N LEU A 191 -5.53 -9.94 -22.26
CA LEU A 191 -5.63 -11.40 -22.28
C LEU A 191 -4.52 -12.08 -21.45
N THR A 192 -3.30 -11.53 -21.48
CA THR A 192 -2.17 -12.05 -20.70
C THR A 192 -2.39 -11.84 -19.21
N LEU A 193 -2.92 -10.67 -18.82
CA LEU A 193 -3.30 -10.38 -17.44
C LEU A 193 -4.41 -11.32 -16.96
N GLU A 194 -5.45 -11.58 -17.75
CA GLU A 194 -6.54 -12.47 -17.35
C GLU A 194 -6.06 -13.93 -17.21
N LYS A 195 -5.15 -14.38 -18.08
CA LYS A 195 -4.47 -15.67 -17.92
C LYS A 195 -3.65 -15.73 -16.63
N ARG A 196 -2.94 -14.64 -16.29
CA ARG A 196 -2.14 -14.58 -15.06
C ARG A 196 -3.03 -14.58 -13.82
N LYS A 197 -4.14 -13.86 -13.85
CA LYS A 197 -5.14 -13.80 -12.79
C LYS A 197 -5.80 -15.15 -12.54
N SER A 198 -6.24 -15.83 -13.59
CA SER A 198 -6.81 -17.19 -13.48
C SER A 198 -5.80 -18.21 -12.95
N GLN A 199 -4.52 -18.12 -13.34
CA GLN A 199 -3.46 -18.95 -12.76
C GLN A 199 -3.29 -18.68 -11.26
N LEU A 200 -3.21 -17.40 -10.86
CA LEU A 200 -3.09 -17.04 -9.45
C LEU A 200 -4.29 -17.49 -8.63
N GLU A 201 -5.49 -17.48 -9.20
CA GLU A 201 -6.69 -17.97 -8.53
C GLU A 201 -6.64 -19.49 -8.30
N LEU A 202 -6.13 -20.26 -9.26
CA LEU A 202 -5.90 -21.70 -9.10
C LEU A 202 -4.85 -21.99 -8.02
N ASP A 203 -3.72 -21.27 -8.05
CA ASP A 203 -2.64 -21.42 -7.07
C ASP A 203 -3.15 -21.10 -5.65
N LEU A 204 -3.97 -20.06 -5.51
CA LEU A 204 -4.58 -19.67 -4.23
C LEU A 204 -5.55 -20.75 -3.73
N ARG A 205 -6.33 -21.39 -4.61
CA ARG A 205 -7.19 -22.52 -4.24
C ARG A 205 -6.38 -23.72 -3.77
N LEU A 206 -5.28 -24.05 -4.45
CA LEU A 206 -4.37 -25.14 -4.07
C LEU A 206 -3.76 -24.87 -2.69
N LEU A 207 -3.21 -23.67 -2.46
CA LEU A 207 -2.63 -23.29 -1.17
C LEU A 207 -3.64 -23.35 -0.02
N LYS A 208 -4.90 -22.94 -0.26
CA LYS A 208 -5.97 -23.09 0.74
C LYS A 208 -6.24 -24.56 1.06
N GLN A 209 -6.27 -25.42 0.05
CA GLN A 209 -6.48 -26.86 0.24
C GLN A 209 -5.31 -27.50 1.01
N GLU A 210 -4.07 -27.14 0.71
CA GLU A 210 -2.88 -27.60 1.44
C GLU A 210 -2.89 -27.14 2.90
N LYS A 211 -3.22 -25.88 3.15
CA LYS A 211 -3.39 -25.35 4.52
C LYS A 211 -4.43 -26.14 5.30
N GLU A 212 -5.59 -26.42 4.71
CA GLU A 212 -6.62 -27.24 5.35
C GLU A 212 -6.15 -28.66 5.64
N GLN A 213 -5.45 -29.30 4.71
CA GLN A 213 -4.91 -30.64 4.93
C GLN A 213 -3.88 -30.66 6.06
N LEU A 214 -2.99 -29.67 6.13
CA LEU A 214 -2.03 -29.52 7.22
C LEU A 214 -2.72 -29.29 8.57
N LEU A 215 -3.76 -28.45 8.61
CA LEU A 215 -4.56 -28.26 9.82
C LEU A 215 -5.26 -29.55 10.27
N ARG A 216 -5.80 -30.34 9.34
CA ARG A 216 -6.38 -31.65 9.66
C ARG A 216 -5.32 -32.61 10.21
N LYS A 217 -4.14 -32.68 9.60
CA LYS A 217 -3.02 -33.50 10.09
C LYS A 217 -2.55 -33.08 11.49
N LEU A 218 -2.43 -31.77 11.75
CA LEU A 218 -2.07 -31.24 13.07
C LEU A 218 -3.12 -31.55 14.12
N LYS A 219 -4.41 -31.36 13.81
CA LYS A 219 -5.52 -31.72 14.70
C LYS A 219 -5.50 -33.21 15.04
N TRP A 220 -5.31 -34.07 14.03
CA TRP A 220 -5.24 -35.52 14.23
C TRP A 220 -4.06 -35.90 15.14
N LYS A 221 -2.86 -35.37 14.89
CA LYS A 221 -1.68 -35.59 15.76
C LYS A 221 -1.90 -35.10 17.20
N LEU A 222 -2.58 -33.97 17.38
CA LEU A 222 -2.89 -33.44 18.70
C LEU A 222 -3.89 -34.35 19.44
N GLN A 223 -4.87 -34.90 18.73
CA GLN A 223 -5.84 -35.84 19.26
C GLN A 223 -5.19 -37.19 19.62
N GLU A 224 -4.27 -37.68 18.79
CA GLU A 224 -3.48 -38.90 19.06
C GLU A 224 -2.59 -38.73 20.30
N ASN A 225 -1.84 -37.62 20.39
CA ASN A 225 -1.02 -37.31 21.57
C ASN A 225 -1.85 -37.19 22.86
N THR A 226 -3.02 -36.55 22.80
CA THR A 226 -3.91 -36.43 23.97
C THR A 226 -4.54 -37.76 24.38
N TRP A 227 -4.84 -38.65 23.43
CA TRP A 227 -5.30 -40.01 23.70
C TRP A 227 -4.19 -40.85 24.37
N HIS A 228 -2.96 -40.79 23.85
CA HIS A 228 -1.82 -41.47 24.47
C HIS A 228 -1.53 -40.97 25.88
N LEU A 229 -1.59 -39.66 26.13
CA LEU A 229 -1.39 -39.08 27.47
C LEU A 229 -2.46 -39.55 28.48
N ARG A 230 -3.71 -39.75 28.03
CA ARG A 230 -4.81 -40.28 28.87
C ARG A 230 -4.66 -41.76 29.19
N ASN A 231 -4.09 -42.56 28.29
CA ASN A 231 -4.01 -44.02 28.45
C ASN A 231 -2.70 -44.49 29.11
N PHE A 232 -1.68 -43.63 29.24
CA PHE A 232 -0.43 -43.92 29.94
C PHE A 232 -0.39 -43.38 31.38
N THR A 233 -1.49 -42.79 31.88
CA THR A 233 -1.61 -42.28 33.26
C THR A 233 -2.36 -43.21 34.22
N HIS A 234 -2.52 -44.48 33.86
CA HIS A 234 -2.99 -45.58 34.72
C HIS A 234 -1.94 -46.70 34.74
#